data_AF-A0A9N9GL19-F1
#
_entry.id   AF-A0A9N9GL19-F1
#
_cell.length_a   1.000
_cell.length_b   1.000
_cell.length_c   1.000
_cell.angle_alpha   90.00
_cell.angle_beta   90.00
_cell.angle_gamma   90.00
#
_symmetry.space_group_name_H-M   'P 1'
#
loop_
_entity.id
_entity.type
_entity.pdbx_description
1 polymer ?
#
loop_
_entity_poly.entity_id
_entity_poly.type
_entity_poly.pdbx_seq_one_letter_code
_entity_poly.pdbx_strand_id
1 'polypeptide(L)'
;MSNRTSKVVILLLVTVLILGPAAYAFPATNTYSSDNANVPTSTYSDYSQATPTYDSGCACVNIGSIKDQPTNYVPEAVKVPDEYKFKFLLYASGYQHYQCKVGAQGQPGNWTFVGPVAYLINDIRYNSFENVCDRVVFHHLEKIDNISGVAWGGIIPTDQSMVVANPVMTFPSPDGENNIPWLLAKANYNSGVGVFSDVTYIYRTETYGGKAPPNEKCGTEFSDGYEYASPYEAQYWYYH
;
A
#
# COMPACT_ATOMS: atom_id res chain seq x y z
N MET A 1 38.33 -10.81 -65.23
CA MET A 1 38.04 -11.70 -64.10
C MET A 1 38.03 -10.87 -62.80
N SER A 2 36.83 -10.68 -62.26
CA SER A 2 36.45 -10.35 -60.87
C SER A 2 37.22 -9.29 -60.06
N ASN A 3 36.70 -8.06 -60.06
CA ASN A 3 36.90 -7.07 -59.00
C ASN A 3 36.08 -7.48 -57.75
N ARG A 4 36.72 -7.79 -56.62
CA ARG A 4 36.02 -8.06 -55.35
C ARG A 4 35.97 -6.77 -54.52
N THR A 5 34.84 -6.09 -54.58
CA THR A 5 34.48 -5.02 -53.64
C THR A 5 33.97 -5.65 -52.35
N SER A 6 34.78 -5.63 -51.29
CA SER A 6 34.34 -6.01 -49.94
C SER A 6 33.37 -4.95 -49.41
N LYS A 7 32.08 -5.30 -49.34
CA LYS A 7 31.08 -4.51 -48.63
C LYS A 7 31.33 -4.62 -47.13
N VAL A 8 31.70 -3.51 -46.50
CA VAL A 8 31.71 -3.37 -45.04
C VAL A 8 30.25 -3.31 -44.58
N VAL A 9 29.78 -4.37 -43.92
CA VAL A 9 28.48 -4.37 -43.24
C VAL A 9 28.70 -3.72 -41.88
N ILE A 10 28.31 -2.45 -41.75
CA ILE A 10 28.24 -1.76 -40.46
C ILE A 10 27.00 -2.32 -39.74
N LEU A 11 27.24 -3.21 -38.78
CA LEU A 11 26.22 -3.72 -37.88
C LEU A 11 25.92 -2.62 -36.84
N LEU A 12 24.91 -1.79 -37.11
CA LEU A 12 24.34 -0.87 -36.14
C LEU A 12 23.64 -1.69 -35.05
N LEU A 13 24.36 -1.97 -33.96
CA LEU A 13 23.79 -2.42 -32.70
C LEU A 13 22.96 -1.26 -32.13
N VAL A 14 21.68 -1.22 -32.49
CA VAL A 14 20.69 -0.41 -31.77
C VAL A 14 20.43 -1.13 -30.46
N THR A 15 21.15 -0.72 -29.41
CA THR A 15 20.78 -1.09 -28.05
C THR A 15 19.45 -0.42 -27.74
N VAL A 16 18.35 -1.12 -27.97
CA VAL A 16 17.06 -0.74 -27.42
C VAL A 16 17.20 -0.91 -25.91
N LEU A 17 17.45 0.19 -25.19
CA LEU A 17 17.16 0.25 -23.76
C LEU A 17 15.66 0.06 -23.62
N ILE A 18 15.24 -1.20 -23.47
CA ILE A 18 13.91 -1.52 -22.97
C ILE A 18 13.98 -1.15 -21.48
N LEU A 19 13.75 0.13 -21.20
CA LEU A 19 13.35 0.57 -19.87
C LEU A 19 11.96 -0.05 -19.65
N GLY A 20 11.93 -1.28 -19.15
CA GLY A 20 10.71 -1.79 -18.52
C GLY A 20 10.27 -0.78 -17.45
N PRO A 21 8.96 -0.64 -17.19
CA PRO A 21 8.50 0.33 -16.21
C PRO A 21 9.02 -0.08 -14.83
N ALA A 22 10.11 0.53 -14.39
CA ALA A 22 10.43 0.55 -12.98
C ALA A 22 9.23 1.20 -12.27
N ALA A 23 8.66 0.52 -11.27
CA ALA A 23 7.71 1.19 -10.40
C ALA A 23 8.41 2.40 -9.78
N TYR A 24 7.72 3.53 -9.81
CA TYR A 24 8.29 4.76 -9.28
C TYR A 24 8.17 4.68 -7.76
N ALA A 25 9.32 4.74 -7.08
CA ALA A 25 9.31 4.90 -5.63
C ALA A 25 8.67 6.25 -5.27
N PHE A 26 8.07 6.33 -4.08
CA PHE A 26 7.74 7.63 -3.51
C PHE A 26 9.04 8.46 -3.44
N PRO A 27 9.03 9.74 -3.84
CA PRO A 27 10.24 10.55 -3.80
C PRO A 27 10.77 10.61 -2.36
N ALA A 28 12.04 10.25 -2.16
CA ALA A 28 12.68 10.18 -0.83
C ALA A 28 12.74 11.53 -0.09
N THR A 29 12.35 12.62 -0.76
CA THR A 29 12.31 13.99 -0.23
C THR A 29 10.92 14.44 0.18
N ASN A 30 9.89 13.57 0.15
CA ASN A 30 8.67 13.84 0.90
C ASN A 30 8.99 13.71 2.40
N THR A 31 9.70 14.72 2.92
CA THR A 31 9.62 15.03 4.34
C THR A 31 8.15 15.12 4.65
N TYR A 32 7.68 14.25 5.54
CA TYR A 32 6.36 14.34 6.11
C TYR A 32 6.13 15.80 6.49
N SER A 33 5.34 16.52 5.69
CA SER A 33 4.87 17.82 6.12
C SER A 33 3.93 17.51 7.27
N SER A 34 4.42 17.71 8.48
CA SER A 34 3.57 17.80 9.67
C SER A 34 2.51 18.90 9.51
N ASP A 35 2.59 19.74 8.47
CA ASP A 35 1.65 20.81 8.18
C ASP A 35 0.43 20.35 7.34
N ASN A 36 -0.05 19.13 7.56
CA ASN A 36 -1.51 19.00 7.58
C ASN A 36 -1.94 19.33 9.00
N ALA A 37 -2.22 20.61 9.25
CA ALA A 37 -2.79 21.17 10.48
C ALA A 37 -4.16 20.57 10.90
N ASN A 38 -4.54 19.44 10.29
CA ASN A 38 -5.62 18.56 10.66
C ASN A 38 -5.03 17.17 10.92
N VAL A 39 -4.36 16.96 12.06
CA VAL A 39 -4.38 15.61 12.65
C VAL A 39 -5.86 15.29 12.83
N PRO A 40 -6.40 14.26 12.19
CA PRO A 40 -7.83 13.99 12.32
C PRO A 40 -8.18 13.84 13.80
N THR A 41 -9.10 14.66 14.29
CA THR A 41 -9.66 14.50 15.64
C THR A 41 -10.60 13.29 15.73
N SER A 42 -10.88 12.65 14.60
CA SER A 42 -11.71 11.46 14.49
C SER A 42 -10.94 10.21 14.89
N THR A 43 -11.63 9.35 15.63
CA THR A 43 -11.14 8.03 16.04
C THR A 43 -11.09 7.07 14.84
N TYR A 44 -10.37 5.96 14.99
CA TYR A 44 -10.39 4.87 14.02
C TYR A 44 -11.81 4.36 13.76
N SER A 45 -12.65 4.28 14.82
CA SER A 45 -14.04 3.87 14.68
C SER A 45 -14.81 4.75 13.70
N ASP A 46 -14.59 6.06 13.71
CA ASP A 46 -15.27 7.00 12.82
C ASP A 46 -14.91 6.72 11.35
N TYR A 47 -13.67 6.35 11.08
CA TYR A 47 -13.21 5.96 9.73
C TYR A 47 -13.68 4.58 9.30
N SER A 48 -13.67 3.60 10.22
CA SER A 48 -14.10 2.23 9.91
C SER A 48 -15.60 2.13 9.60
N GLN A 49 -16.40 3.06 10.10
CA GLN A 49 -17.85 3.13 9.85
C GLN A 49 -18.20 4.02 8.65
N ALA A 50 -17.25 4.83 8.16
CA ALA A 50 -17.47 5.66 6.99
C ALA A 50 -17.49 4.77 5.74
N THR A 51 -18.62 4.72 5.04
CA THR A 51 -18.67 4.14 3.69
C THR A 51 -17.86 5.04 2.76
N PRO A 52 -16.71 4.59 2.22
CA PRO A 52 -15.92 5.43 1.33
C PRO A 52 -16.69 5.51 0.01
N THR A 53 -17.21 6.68 -0.31
CA THR A 53 -17.95 6.89 -1.56
C THR A 53 -17.04 7.57 -2.57
N TYR A 54 -16.94 6.98 -3.76
CA TYR A 54 -16.36 7.65 -4.91
C TYR A 54 -17.27 8.81 -5.34
N ASP A 55 -16.67 9.94 -5.70
CA ASP A 55 -17.43 11.10 -6.15
C ASP A 55 -18.06 10.78 -7.52
N SER A 56 -19.40 10.88 -7.58
CA SER A 56 -20.20 10.61 -8.78
C SER A 56 -19.88 11.52 -9.98
N GLY A 57 -19.17 12.64 -9.77
CA GLY A 57 -18.68 13.53 -10.82
C GLY A 57 -17.38 13.05 -11.50
N CYS A 58 -16.73 12.02 -10.95
CA CYS A 58 -15.47 11.52 -11.48
C CYS A 58 -15.65 10.60 -12.68
N ALA A 59 -14.75 10.72 -13.65
CA ALA A 59 -14.67 9.76 -14.76
C ALA A 59 -14.27 8.39 -14.21
N CYS A 60 -15.02 7.35 -14.59
CA CYS A 60 -14.73 5.99 -14.15
C CYS A 60 -13.37 5.54 -14.68
N VAL A 61 -12.40 5.43 -13.78
CA VAL A 61 -11.08 4.82 -14.04
C VAL A 61 -11.13 3.33 -13.70
N ASN A 62 -10.27 2.50 -14.29
CA ASN A 62 -10.13 1.09 -13.91
C ASN A 62 -9.21 0.95 -12.68
N ILE A 63 -9.31 -0.16 -11.94
CA ILE A 63 -8.34 -0.49 -10.87
C ILE A 63 -7.18 -1.31 -11.47
N GLY A 64 -5.95 -1.00 -11.05
CA GLY A 64 -4.73 -1.74 -11.34
C GLY A 64 -4.26 -1.59 -12.79
N SER A 65 -3.94 -0.37 -13.21
CA SER A 65 -3.43 -0.08 -14.55
C SER A 65 -2.00 -0.59 -14.81
N ILE A 66 -1.19 -0.76 -13.76
CA ILE A 66 0.18 -1.27 -13.86
C ILE A 66 0.15 -2.80 -13.73
N LYS A 67 0.48 -3.50 -14.82
CA LYS A 67 0.41 -4.97 -14.95
C LYS A 67 1.77 -5.66 -14.99
N ASP A 68 2.83 -4.90 -15.23
CA ASP A 68 4.19 -5.42 -15.20
C ASP A 68 4.72 -5.42 -13.78
N GLN A 69 5.25 -6.55 -13.33
CA GLN A 69 5.85 -6.64 -12.01
C GLN A 69 7.12 -5.78 -11.97
N PRO A 70 7.29 -4.93 -10.95
CA PRO A 70 8.52 -4.16 -10.80
C PRO A 70 9.73 -5.07 -10.55
N THR A 71 10.91 -4.64 -11.02
CA THR A 71 12.17 -5.39 -10.89
C THR A 71 12.97 -5.01 -9.63
N ASN A 72 12.37 -4.33 -8.67
CA ASN A 72 13.01 -4.01 -7.39
C ASN A 72 13.18 -5.26 -6.52
N TYR A 73 14.04 -5.12 -5.52
CA TYR A 73 14.40 -6.20 -4.61
C TYR A 73 13.20 -6.68 -3.79
N VAL A 74 12.98 -7.99 -3.76
CA VAL A 74 12.00 -8.65 -2.88
C VAL A 74 12.77 -9.58 -1.93
N PRO A 75 12.74 -9.35 -0.61
CA PRO A 75 13.39 -10.23 0.36
C PRO A 75 12.76 -11.62 0.34
N GLU A 76 13.59 -12.67 0.40
CA GLU A 76 13.14 -14.06 0.35
C GLU A 76 12.08 -14.37 1.42
N ALA A 77 12.19 -13.77 2.62
CA ALA A 77 11.27 -13.99 3.73
C ALA A 77 9.82 -13.54 3.46
N VAL A 78 9.61 -12.61 2.52
CA VAL A 78 8.29 -12.07 2.13
C VAL A 78 8.00 -12.28 0.65
N LYS A 79 8.77 -13.17 0.01
CA LYS A 79 8.57 -13.54 -1.39
C LYS A 79 7.26 -14.32 -1.55
N VAL A 80 6.49 -13.97 -2.57
CA VAL A 80 5.29 -14.72 -2.96
C VAL A 80 5.71 -16.06 -3.57
N PRO A 81 5.03 -17.18 -3.26
CA PRO A 81 5.33 -18.48 -3.87
C PRO A 81 5.24 -18.43 -5.42
N ASP A 82 6.14 -19.14 -6.10
CA ASP A 82 6.38 -19.02 -7.55
C ASP A 82 5.16 -19.44 -8.42
N GLU A 83 4.23 -20.22 -7.86
CA GLU A 83 2.99 -20.63 -8.52
C GLU A 83 2.02 -19.47 -8.74
N TYR A 84 2.05 -18.43 -7.90
CA TYR A 84 1.17 -17.26 -8.00
C TYR A 84 1.76 -16.19 -8.91
N LYS A 85 0.91 -15.50 -9.66
CA LYS A 85 1.34 -14.54 -10.69
C LYS A 85 0.98 -13.13 -10.29
N PHE A 86 1.93 -12.22 -10.48
CA PHE A 86 1.70 -10.79 -10.31
C PHE A 86 0.52 -10.36 -11.20
N LYS A 87 -0.41 -9.63 -10.59
CA LYS A 87 -1.66 -9.21 -11.22
C LYS A 87 -1.68 -7.71 -11.49
N PHE A 88 -1.29 -6.92 -10.50
CA PHE A 88 -1.11 -5.46 -10.61
C PHE A 88 -0.49 -4.91 -9.33
N LEU A 89 -0.13 -3.63 -9.35
CA LEU A 89 0.18 -2.87 -8.14
C LEU A 89 -0.68 -1.61 -8.01
N LEU A 90 -0.76 -1.10 -6.79
CA LEU A 90 -1.36 0.19 -6.44
C LEU A 90 -0.47 0.91 -5.42
N TYR A 91 -0.59 2.24 -5.37
CA TYR A 91 0.11 3.10 -4.41
C TYR A 91 -0.86 3.54 -3.33
N ALA A 92 -0.43 3.51 -2.07
CA ALA A 92 -1.24 3.87 -0.91
C ALA A 92 -0.70 5.09 -0.19
N SER A 93 -1.60 5.92 0.32
CA SER A 93 -1.31 6.99 1.27
C SER A 93 -2.44 7.08 2.30
N GLY A 94 -2.08 7.24 3.57
CA GLY A 94 -3.03 7.28 4.68
C GLY A 94 -2.36 7.15 6.03
N TYR A 95 -3.03 6.47 6.97
CA TYR A 95 -2.61 6.36 8.36
C TYR A 95 -2.67 4.92 8.87
N GLN A 96 -1.70 4.56 9.71
CA GLN A 96 -1.75 3.43 10.61
C GLN A 96 -2.17 3.95 11.99
N HIS A 97 -3.32 3.52 12.48
CA HIS A 97 -3.83 3.96 13.78
C HIS A 97 -3.30 3.06 14.89
N TYR A 98 -2.86 3.67 15.97
CA TYR A 98 -2.40 2.99 17.18
C TYR A 98 -3.10 3.58 18.41
N GLN A 99 -3.44 2.73 19.37
CA GLN A 99 -3.98 3.16 20.65
C GLN A 99 -2.93 2.99 21.74
N CYS A 100 -2.69 4.06 22.50
CA CYS A 100 -1.86 4.01 23.70
C CYS A 100 -2.57 3.18 24.77
N LYS A 101 -1.87 2.18 25.32
CA LYS A 101 -2.33 1.39 26.46
C LYS A 101 -1.33 1.49 27.60
N VAL A 102 -1.70 2.21 28.65
CA VAL A 102 -0.86 2.41 29.83
C VAL A 102 -0.85 1.15 30.70
N GLY A 103 0.31 0.80 31.23
CA GLY A 103 0.45 -0.36 32.12
C GLY A 103 -0.23 -0.15 33.47
N ALA A 104 -0.37 -1.22 34.25
CA ALA A 104 -0.85 -1.12 35.62
C ALA A 104 -0.01 -0.11 36.42
N GLN A 105 -0.66 0.62 37.34
CA GLN A 105 0.00 1.58 38.25
C GLN A 105 0.72 2.74 37.51
N GLY A 106 0.25 3.11 36.31
CA GLY A 106 0.74 4.29 35.58
C GLY A 106 2.12 4.11 34.95
N GLN A 107 2.57 2.86 34.76
CA GLN A 107 3.81 2.58 34.04
C GLN A 107 3.68 2.96 32.55
N PRO A 108 4.75 3.49 31.91
CA PRO A 108 4.76 3.78 30.49
C PRO A 108 4.23 2.61 29.67
N GLY A 109 3.37 2.92 28.72
CA GLY A 109 2.53 1.96 28.04
C GLY A 109 3.13 1.39 26.76
N ASN A 110 2.34 0.52 26.11
CA ASN A 110 2.62 0.03 24.77
C ASN A 110 1.59 0.57 23.78
N TRP A 111 2.00 0.73 22.53
CA TRP A 111 1.09 1.02 21.42
C TRP A 111 0.46 -0.26 20.88
N THR A 112 -0.85 -0.28 20.77
CA THR A 112 -1.60 -1.37 20.11
C THR A 112 -2.02 -0.91 18.72
N PHE A 113 -1.70 -1.70 17.68
CA PHE A 113 -2.21 -1.42 16.34
C PHE A 113 -3.74 -1.57 16.31
N VAL A 114 -4.42 -0.51 15.86
CA VAL A 114 -5.88 -0.47 15.74
C VAL A 114 -6.29 -0.80 14.32
N GLY A 115 -5.62 -0.28 13.29
CA GLY A 115 -5.95 -0.59 11.90
C GLY A 115 -5.43 0.47 10.92
N PRO A 116 -5.44 0.17 9.61
CA PRO A 116 -5.12 1.15 8.57
C PRO A 116 -6.36 1.97 8.18
N VAL A 117 -6.13 3.20 7.73
CA VAL A 117 -7.08 4.02 6.97
C VAL A 117 -6.30 4.63 5.81
N ALA A 118 -6.47 4.11 4.60
CA ALA A 118 -5.74 4.61 3.45
C ALA A 118 -6.55 4.56 2.15
N TYR A 119 -6.25 5.48 1.26
CA TYR A 119 -6.71 5.43 -0.12
C TYR A 119 -5.59 4.93 -1.02
N LEU A 120 -5.95 4.26 -2.10
CA LEU A 120 -4.99 3.84 -3.11
C LEU A 120 -5.33 4.41 -4.49
N ILE A 121 -4.27 4.70 -5.23
CA ILE A 121 -4.30 5.20 -6.60
C ILE A 121 -3.56 4.24 -7.54
N ASN A 122 -3.85 4.34 -8.84
CA ASN A 122 -3.24 3.48 -9.85
C ASN A 122 -1.76 3.74 -10.08
N ASP A 123 -1.41 5.00 -10.36
CA ASP A 123 -0.06 5.36 -10.75
C ASP A 123 0.30 6.75 -10.24
N ILE A 124 1.21 6.81 -9.26
CA ILE A 124 1.63 8.07 -8.63
C ILE A 124 2.27 9.08 -9.61
N ARG A 125 2.65 8.66 -10.82
CA ARG A 125 3.13 9.57 -11.86
C ARG A 125 2.04 10.44 -12.47
N TYR A 126 0.81 9.92 -12.49
CA TYR A 126 -0.30 10.50 -13.23
C TYR A 126 -1.51 10.81 -12.33
N ASN A 127 -1.56 10.19 -11.16
CA ASN A 127 -2.63 10.31 -10.19
C ASN A 127 -2.13 10.99 -8.91
N SER A 128 -3.01 11.74 -8.25
CA SER A 128 -2.71 12.39 -6.98
C SER A 128 -3.69 11.97 -5.89
N PHE A 129 -3.21 11.78 -4.66
CA PHE A 129 -4.08 11.54 -3.52
C PHE A 129 -4.95 12.75 -3.17
N GLU A 130 -4.58 13.97 -3.59
CA GLU A 130 -5.38 15.19 -3.39
C GLU A 130 -6.63 15.20 -4.27
N ASN A 131 -6.54 14.58 -5.46
CA ASN A 131 -7.66 14.44 -6.36
C ASN A 131 -8.51 13.24 -5.95
N VAL A 132 -9.74 13.50 -5.49
CA VAL A 132 -10.66 12.43 -5.05
C VAL A 132 -11.00 11.45 -6.17
N CYS A 133 -10.96 11.86 -7.44
CA CYS A 133 -11.25 11.00 -8.59
C CYS A 133 -10.16 9.96 -8.88
N ASP A 134 -8.96 10.19 -8.39
CA ASP A 134 -7.83 9.29 -8.57
C ASP A 134 -7.81 8.15 -7.54
N ARG A 135 -8.58 8.28 -6.46
CA ARG A 135 -8.70 7.29 -5.39
C ARG A 135 -9.63 6.17 -5.87
N VAL A 136 -9.09 4.96 -5.97
CA VAL A 136 -9.81 3.83 -6.57
C VAL A 136 -10.09 2.68 -5.60
N VAL A 137 -9.36 2.63 -4.49
CA VAL A 137 -9.51 1.59 -3.46
C VAL A 137 -9.39 2.24 -2.09
N PHE A 138 -10.18 1.74 -1.14
CA PHE A 138 -10.05 2.04 0.28
C PHE A 138 -9.48 0.85 1.04
N HIS A 139 -8.54 1.12 1.93
CA HIS A 139 -7.87 0.14 2.76
C HIS A 139 -8.17 0.38 4.24
N HIS A 140 -8.71 -0.64 4.89
CA HIS A 140 -9.25 -0.57 6.24
C HIS A 140 -9.25 -1.94 6.93
N LEU A 141 -9.61 -2.00 8.21
CA LEU A 141 -9.98 -3.27 8.83
C LEU A 141 -11.38 -3.66 8.40
N GLU A 142 -11.55 -4.94 8.16
CA GLU A 142 -12.82 -5.55 7.79
C GLU A 142 -13.15 -6.67 8.77
N LYS A 143 -14.44 -6.74 9.14
CA LYS A 143 -14.97 -7.78 10.02
C LYS A 143 -16.35 -8.21 9.54
N ILE A 144 -16.41 -9.37 8.90
CA ILE A 144 -17.63 -9.95 8.33
C ILE A 144 -17.84 -11.31 8.99
N ASP A 145 -18.80 -11.41 9.92
CA ASP A 145 -19.06 -12.61 10.71
C ASP A 145 -17.77 -13.19 11.35
N ASN A 146 -17.25 -14.30 10.81
CA ASN A 146 -16.04 -14.99 11.27
C ASN A 146 -14.77 -14.60 10.48
N ILE A 147 -14.90 -13.69 9.52
CA ILE A 147 -13.79 -13.15 8.73
C ILE A 147 -13.30 -11.88 9.42
N SER A 148 -11.99 -11.80 9.64
CA SER A 148 -11.35 -10.58 10.14
C SER A 148 -10.00 -10.39 9.47
N GLY A 149 -9.67 -9.15 9.12
CA GLY A 149 -8.38 -8.82 8.56
C GLY A 149 -8.31 -7.37 8.10
N VAL A 150 -7.29 -7.07 7.31
CA VAL A 150 -7.24 -5.82 6.56
C VAL A 150 -7.81 -6.08 5.17
N ALA A 151 -8.58 -5.13 4.66
CA ALA A 151 -9.25 -5.23 3.38
C ALA A 151 -8.81 -4.16 2.40
N TRP A 152 -8.92 -4.49 1.11
CA TRP A 152 -8.78 -3.58 -0.01
C TRP A 152 -10.07 -3.71 -0.82
N GLY A 153 -10.91 -2.70 -0.73
CA GLY A 153 -12.20 -2.64 -1.44
C GLY A 153 -12.16 -1.58 -2.54
N GLY A 154 -12.51 -1.98 -3.75
CA GLY A 154 -12.77 -1.04 -4.84
C GLY A 154 -13.90 -0.09 -4.47
N ILE A 155 -13.72 1.21 -4.72
CA ILE A 155 -14.73 2.23 -4.40
C ILE A 155 -15.37 2.83 -5.65
N ILE A 156 -14.86 2.47 -6.83
CA ILE A 156 -15.35 3.00 -8.11
C ILE A 156 -16.65 2.30 -8.56
N PRO A 157 -17.53 2.97 -9.32
CA PRO A 157 -18.82 2.38 -9.73
C PRO A 157 -18.69 1.09 -10.54
N THR A 158 -17.62 0.95 -11.32
CA THR A 158 -17.39 -0.19 -12.22
C THR A 158 -16.71 -1.38 -11.55
N ASP A 159 -16.14 -1.21 -10.35
CA ASP A 159 -15.48 -2.27 -9.60
C ASP A 159 -15.54 -1.98 -8.09
N GLN A 160 -16.43 -2.70 -7.41
CA GLN A 160 -16.58 -2.71 -5.96
C GLN A 160 -16.18 -4.07 -5.37
N SER A 161 -15.33 -4.82 -6.08
CA SER A 161 -14.78 -6.06 -5.53
C SER A 161 -13.88 -5.77 -4.33
N MET A 162 -13.71 -6.75 -3.46
CA MET A 162 -12.92 -6.62 -2.24
C MET A 162 -12.14 -7.89 -1.96
N VAL A 163 -10.95 -7.72 -1.38
CA VAL A 163 -10.17 -8.80 -0.76
C VAL A 163 -9.88 -8.45 0.69
N VAL A 164 -10.04 -9.44 1.57
CA VAL A 164 -9.58 -9.41 2.97
C VAL A 164 -8.37 -10.34 3.08
N ALA A 165 -7.33 -9.90 3.79
CA ALA A 165 -6.12 -10.69 3.98
C ALA A 165 -5.54 -10.51 5.39
N ASN A 166 -4.72 -11.47 5.80
CA ASN A 166 -3.92 -11.38 7.02
C ASN A 166 -2.42 -11.48 6.70
N PRO A 167 -1.56 -10.73 7.42
CA PRO A 167 -0.11 -10.93 7.32
C PRO A 167 0.27 -12.37 7.66
N VAL A 168 1.08 -12.99 6.81
CA VAL A 168 1.67 -14.32 7.03
C VAL A 168 3.17 -14.26 7.25
N MET A 169 3.84 -13.24 6.72
CA MET A 169 5.27 -12.98 6.93
C MET A 169 5.52 -11.47 6.95
N THR A 170 6.55 -11.04 7.67
CA THR A 170 7.00 -9.64 7.70
C THR A 170 8.52 -9.57 7.51
N PHE A 171 8.98 -8.44 6.99
CA PHE A 171 10.40 -8.13 6.85
C PHE A 171 10.62 -6.66 7.24
N PRO A 172 11.62 -6.34 8.09
CA PRO A 172 11.92 -4.94 8.42
C PRO A 172 12.12 -4.11 7.16
N SER A 173 11.51 -2.93 7.09
CA SER A 173 11.60 -2.06 5.91
C SER A 173 13.07 -1.73 5.58
N PRO A 174 13.57 -2.06 4.39
CA PRO A 174 14.89 -1.62 3.92
C PRO A 174 15.02 -0.10 3.85
N ASP A 175 13.90 0.61 3.68
CA ASP A 175 13.83 2.06 3.46
C ASP A 175 14.04 2.91 4.73
N GLY A 176 14.18 2.27 5.90
CA GLY A 176 14.47 2.97 7.15
C GLY A 176 13.76 2.40 8.37
N GLU A 177 14.36 2.64 9.54
CA GLU A 177 13.88 2.11 10.82
C GLU A 177 12.58 2.74 11.32
N ASN A 178 12.15 3.87 10.75
CA ASN A 178 10.89 4.52 11.13
C ASN A 178 9.68 4.04 10.31
N ASN A 179 9.89 3.10 9.39
CA ASN A 179 8.87 2.63 8.47
C ASN A 179 8.24 1.32 8.96
N ILE A 180 6.94 1.15 8.75
CA ILE A 180 6.28 -0.14 9.02
C ILE A 180 6.93 -1.27 8.21
N PRO A 181 6.89 -2.53 8.67
CA PRO A 181 7.47 -3.63 7.93
C PRO A 181 6.85 -3.81 6.55
N TRP A 182 7.68 -4.22 5.60
CA TRP A 182 7.20 -4.92 4.41
C TRP A 182 6.54 -6.21 4.87
N LEU A 183 5.49 -6.65 4.18
CA LEU A 183 4.77 -7.86 4.57
C LEU A 183 4.20 -8.60 3.38
N LEU A 184 4.12 -9.92 3.54
CA LEU A 184 3.31 -10.77 2.71
C LEU A 184 2.01 -11.06 3.47
N ALA A 185 0.87 -10.73 2.86
CA ALA A 185 -0.45 -11.07 3.34
C ALA A 185 -1.09 -12.13 2.44
N LYS A 186 -1.84 -13.06 3.04
CA LYS A 186 -2.59 -14.08 2.33
C LYS A 186 -4.08 -13.77 2.40
N ALA A 187 -4.75 -13.79 1.24
CA ALA A 187 -6.18 -13.59 1.17
C ALA A 187 -6.91 -14.71 1.93
N ASN A 188 -7.90 -14.33 2.72
CA ASN A 188 -8.77 -15.25 3.45
C ASN A 188 -10.24 -15.10 3.03
N TYR A 189 -10.57 -14.05 2.27
CA TYR A 189 -11.89 -13.80 1.74
C TYR A 189 -11.82 -12.84 0.53
N ASN A 190 -12.62 -13.12 -0.49
CA ASN A 190 -12.78 -12.27 -1.67
C ASN A 190 -14.27 -12.14 -1.93
N SER A 191 -14.73 -10.94 -2.31
CA SER A 191 -16.14 -10.68 -2.63
C SER A 191 -16.29 -9.74 -3.82
N GLY A 192 -17.49 -9.76 -4.41
CA GLY A 192 -17.81 -8.96 -5.59
C GLY A 192 -17.18 -9.50 -6.87
N VAL A 193 -17.53 -8.85 -7.99
CA VAL A 193 -16.98 -9.15 -9.32
C VAL A 193 -16.05 -8.02 -9.70
N GLY A 194 -14.77 -8.32 -9.93
CA GLY A 194 -13.76 -7.30 -10.22
C GLY A 194 -12.33 -7.76 -9.99
N VAL A 195 -11.41 -6.82 -9.93
CA VAL A 195 -9.97 -7.07 -9.87
C VAL A 195 -9.52 -7.87 -8.63
N PHE A 196 -10.29 -7.81 -7.54
CA PHE A 196 -9.97 -8.50 -6.28
C PHE A 196 -10.59 -9.89 -6.15
N SER A 197 -11.42 -10.33 -7.11
CA SER A 197 -12.20 -11.57 -7.00
C SER A 197 -11.38 -12.87 -6.87
N ASP A 198 -10.13 -12.86 -7.32
CA ASP A 198 -9.22 -14.01 -7.38
C ASP A 198 -7.85 -13.71 -6.72
N VAL A 199 -7.71 -12.58 -6.01
CA VAL A 199 -6.44 -12.23 -5.36
C VAL A 199 -6.13 -13.22 -4.26
N THR A 200 -4.93 -13.79 -4.29
CA THR A 200 -4.46 -14.84 -3.38
C THR A 200 -3.44 -14.32 -2.37
N TYR A 201 -2.53 -13.45 -2.82
CA TYR A 201 -1.49 -12.84 -2.00
C TYR A 201 -1.37 -11.34 -2.29
N ILE A 202 -1.01 -10.60 -1.26
CA ILE A 202 -0.77 -9.15 -1.33
C ILE A 202 0.58 -8.89 -0.66
N TYR A 203 1.49 -8.29 -1.41
CA TYR A 203 2.80 -7.90 -0.92
C TYR A 203 2.84 -6.38 -0.69
N ARG A 204 3.04 -5.96 0.56
CA ARG A 204 3.26 -4.56 0.93
C ARG A 204 4.75 -4.29 0.94
N THR A 205 5.17 -3.28 0.20
CA THR A 205 6.57 -2.91 -0.02
C THR A 205 6.73 -1.39 -0.12
N GLU A 206 7.97 -0.90 -0.17
CA GLU A 206 8.30 0.53 -0.35
C GLU A 206 7.53 1.41 0.65
N THR A 207 7.62 1.04 1.93
CA THR A 207 6.88 1.68 3.02
C THR A 207 7.65 2.86 3.58
N TYR A 208 6.94 3.97 3.80
CA TYR A 208 7.48 5.16 4.44
C TYR A 208 6.56 5.59 5.60
N GLY A 209 7.12 5.73 6.81
CA GLY A 209 6.37 6.07 8.02
C GLY A 209 5.46 4.96 8.56
N GLY A 210 4.40 5.36 9.25
CA GLY A 210 3.38 4.47 9.80
C GLY A 210 3.75 3.74 11.09
N LYS A 211 4.97 3.87 11.64
CA LYS A 211 5.29 3.31 12.95
C LYS A 211 4.61 4.10 14.07
N ALA A 212 4.27 3.41 15.15
CA ALA A 212 3.83 4.09 16.37
C ALA A 212 4.97 4.97 16.94
N PRO A 213 4.63 6.01 17.72
CA PRO A 213 5.62 6.76 18.50
C PRO A 213 6.41 5.84 19.44
N PRO A 214 7.56 6.29 19.97
CA PRO A 214 8.28 5.55 21.03
C PRO A 214 7.37 5.20 22.22
N ASN A 215 7.55 4.01 22.78
CA ASN A 215 6.67 3.49 23.84
C ASN A 215 6.70 4.37 25.10
N GLU A 216 7.84 4.97 25.43
CA GLU A 216 8.01 5.88 26.57
C GLU A 216 7.12 7.13 26.51
N LYS A 217 6.59 7.49 25.32
CA LYS A 217 5.63 8.58 25.14
C LYS A 217 4.20 8.19 25.52
N CYS A 218 3.86 6.90 25.50
CA CYS A 218 2.55 6.42 25.92
C CYS A 218 2.44 6.40 27.45
N GLY A 219 1.44 7.09 28.00
CA GLY A 219 1.24 7.35 29.43
C GLY A 219 1.95 8.61 29.95
N THR A 220 2.76 9.28 29.12
CA THR A 220 3.49 10.51 29.50
C THR A 220 3.05 11.69 28.63
N GLU A 221 3.26 11.62 27.32
CA GLU A 221 2.81 12.60 26.33
C GLU A 221 1.39 12.29 25.84
N PHE A 222 1.08 11.01 25.67
CA PHE A 222 -0.22 10.51 25.23
C PHE A 222 -0.92 9.78 26.37
N SER A 223 -2.15 10.16 26.69
CA SER A 223 -2.94 9.51 27.74
C SER A 223 -3.33 8.08 27.37
N ASP A 224 -3.71 7.28 28.37
CA ASP A 224 -4.35 5.97 28.12
C ASP A 224 -5.57 6.13 27.21
N GLY A 225 -5.71 5.21 26.25
CA GLY A 225 -6.77 5.25 25.23
C GLY A 225 -6.56 6.27 24.11
N TYR A 226 -5.51 7.10 24.15
CA TYR A 226 -5.21 8.04 23.06
C TYR A 226 -4.93 7.30 21.76
N GLU A 227 -5.60 7.71 20.68
CA GLU A 227 -5.37 7.18 19.34
C GLU A 227 -4.44 8.09 18.54
N TYR A 228 -3.30 7.52 18.13
CA TYR A 228 -2.33 8.18 17.27
C TYR A 228 -2.47 7.69 15.83
N ALA A 229 -2.77 8.60 14.92
CA ALA A 229 -2.79 8.35 13.48
C ALA A 229 -1.37 8.53 12.92
N SER A 230 -0.61 7.44 12.81
CA SER A 230 0.74 7.47 12.26
C SER A 230 0.69 7.45 10.74
N PRO A 231 1.15 8.51 10.07
CA PRO A 231 0.87 8.67 8.66
C PRO A 231 1.88 7.82 7.84
N TYR A 232 1.44 7.22 6.74
CA TYR A 232 2.25 6.28 5.96
C TYR A 232 1.95 6.28 4.46
N GLU A 233 2.95 5.86 3.69
CA GLU A 233 2.85 5.53 2.27
C GLU A 233 3.36 4.10 2.03
N ALA A 234 2.85 3.44 0.99
CA ALA A 234 3.30 2.10 0.59
C ALA A 234 2.93 1.75 -0.85
N GLN A 235 3.58 0.74 -1.42
CA GLN A 235 3.07 0.00 -2.56
C GLN A 235 2.41 -1.30 -2.11
N TYR A 236 1.34 -1.68 -2.80
CA TYR A 236 0.69 -2.98 -2.66
C TYR A 236 0.70 -3.69 -3.99
N TRP A 237 1.32 -4.87 -4.03
CA TRP A 237 1.37 -5.74 -5.20
C TRP A 237 0.43 -6.91 -4.98
N TYR A 238 -0.44 -7.15 -5.95
CA TYR A 238 -1.50 -8.14 -5.89
C TYR A 238 -1.15 -9.32 -6.77
N TYR A 239 -1.41 -10.53 -6.28
CA TYR A 239 -1.11 -11.79 -6.96
C TYR A 239 -2.37 -12.66 -7.04
N HIS A 240 -2.44 -13.53 -8.03
CA HIS A 240 -3.51 -14.51 -8.24
C HIS A 240 -2.92 -15.88 -8.54
#